data_AF-I3VPE4-F1
#
_entry.id   AF-I3VPE4-F1
#
_cell.length_a   1.000
_cell.length_b   1.000
_cell.length_c   1.000
_cell.angle_alpha   90.00
_cell.angle_beta   90.00
_cell.angle_gamma   90.00
#
_symmetry.space_group_name_H-M   'P 1'
#
loop_
_entity.id
_entity.type
_entity.pdbx_description
1 polymer ?
#
loop_
_entity_poly.entity_id
_entity_poly.type
_entity_poly.pdbx_seq_one_letter_code
_entity_poly.pdbx_strand_id
1 'polypeptide(L)'
;MKFLFVFFTLCVLYQMVVADRMVSKTCQTGGNTRSEDRVSIKSGQHILQNYCQDGRNNQEKCDMFCMKECKSRSGGCGNGGSLRPDSRHCYCEAPYSG
;
A
#
# COMPACT_ATOMS: atom_id res chain seq x y z
N MET A 1 34.51 14.44 17.54
CA MET A 1 33.98 13.14 17.05
C MET A 1 32.55 12.79 17.52
N LYS A 2 31.79 13.71 18.15
CA LYS A 2 30.40 13.41 18.58
C LYS A 2 29.34 13.57 17.48
N PHE A 3 29.56 14.45 16.51
CA PHE A 3 28.58 14.75 15.44
C PHE A 3 28.41 13.62 14.41
N LEU A 4 29.43 12.78 14.20
CA LEU A 4 29.35 11.64 13.27
C LEU A 4 28.36 10.57 13.73
N PHE A 5 28.24 10.35 15.04
CA PHE A 5 27.29 9.39 15.61
C PHE A 5 25.83 9.82 15.39
N VAL A 6 25.54 11.12 15.48
CA VAL A 6 24.19 11.68 15.27
C VAL A 6 23.76 11.55 13.81
N PHE A 7 24.70 11.75 12.88
CA PHE A 7 24.43 11.57 11.45
C PHE A 7 24.14 10.10 11.10
N PHE A 8 24.90 9.17 11.68
CA PHE A 8 24.70 7.73 11.47
C PHE A 8 23.36 7.24 12.03
N THR A 9 22.96 7.68 13.23
CA THR A 9 21.66 7.29 13.80
C THR A 9 20.47 7.85 13.03
N LEU A 10 20.56 9.09 12.52
CA LEU A 10 19.54 9.68 11.65
C LEU A 10 19.41 8.92 10.32
N CYS A 11 20.53 8.55 9.68
CA CYS A 11 20.50 7.78 8.43
C CYS A 11 19.89 6.38 8.62
N VAL A 12 20.22 5.69 9.71
CA VAL A 12 19.67 4.35 10.01
C VAL A 12 18.17 4.41 10.28
N LEU A 13 17.70 5.42 11.05
CA LEU A 13 16.27 5.61 11.32
C LEU A 13 15.49 5.94 10.03
N TYR A 14 16.06 6.73 9.12
CA TYR A 14 15.42 7.05 7.85
C TYR A 14 15.25 5.82 6.96
N GLN A 15 16.23 4.91 6.93
CA GLN A 15 16.12 3.67 6.15
C GLN A 15 15.07 2.69 6.71
N MET A 16 14.78 2.72 8.01
CA MET A 16 13.71 1.88 8.57
C MET A 16 12.30 2.33 8.17
N VAL A 17 12.10 3.63 7.92
CA VAL A 17 10.78 4.18 7.52
C VAL A 17 10.47 3.88 6.06
N VAL A 18 11.49 3.78 5.20
CA VAL A 18 11.35 3.58 3.74
C VAL A 18 11.62 2.12 3.34
N ALA A 19 11.36 1.15 4.22
CA ALA A 19 11.48 -0.25 3.87
C ALA A 19 10.43 -0.61 2.81
N ASP A 20 10.83 -0.57 1.55
CA ASP A 20 10.06 -1.04 0.41
C ASP A 20 9.50 -2.44 0.67
N ARG A 21 8.24 -2.63 0.33
CA ARG A 21 7.52 -3.90 0.50
C ARG A 21 7.40 -4.58 -0.83
N MET A 22 7.59 -5.90 -0.84
CA MET A 22 7.40 -6.72 -2.03
C MET A 22 5.95 -7.18 -2.10
N VAL A 23 5.27 -6.86 -3.20
CA VAL A 23 3.92 -7.34 -3.51
C VAL A 23 3.89 -7.92 -4.91
N SER A 24 2.87 -8.69 -5.26
CA SER A 24 2.67 -9.15 -6.64
C SER A 24 2.42 -7.95 -7.57
N LYS A 25 2.82 -8.09 -8.84
CA LYS A 25 2.48 -7.11 -9.88
C LYS A 25 0.96 -7.01 -10.10
N THR A 26 0.24 -8.10 -9.86
CA THR A 26 -1.23 -8.09 -9.76
C THR A 26 -1.71 -7.10 -8.71
N CYS A 27 -1.17 -7.14 -7.49
CA CYS A 27 -1.49 -6.17 -6.45
C CYS A 27 -1.12 -4.74 -6.85
N GLN A 28 0.09 -4.52 -7.37
CA GLN A 28 0.57 -3.19 -7.75
C GLN A 28 -0.38 -2.52 -8.75
N THR A 29 -0.89 -3.29 -9.71
CA THR A 29 -1.72 -2.77 -10.80
C THR A 29 -3.22 -2.82 -10.51
N GLY A 30 -3.64 -3.31 -9.34
CA GLY A 30 -5.05 -3.50 -9.01
C GLY A 30 -5.75 -4.55 -9.88
N GLY A 31 -5.01 -5.56 -10.35
CA GLY A 31 -5.53 -6.66 -11.17
C GLY A 31 -5.54 -6.41 -12.67
N ASN A 32 -5.12 -5.22 -13.13
CA ASN A 32 -5.02 -4.89 -14.56
C ASN A 32 -3.97 -5.74 -15.29
N THR A 33 -2.92 -6.18 -14.58
CA THR A 33 -1.91 -7.11 -15.09
C THR A 33 -1.80 -8.29 -14.14
N ARG A 34 -2.11 -9.50 -14.61
CA ARG A 34 -1.93 -10.72 -13.81
C ARG A 34 -0.49 -11.21 -13.95
N SER A 35 0.30 -11.08 -12.88
CA SER A 35 1.63 -11.68 -12.77
C SER A 35 2.00 -11.88 -11.30
N GLU A 36 2.66 -13.01 -11.00
CA GLU A 36 3.23 -13.30 -9.69
C GLU A 36 4.59 -12.65 -9.47
N ASP A 37 5.13 -11.93 -10.47
CA ASP A 37 6.36 -11.16 -10.33
C ASP A 37 6.24 -10.21 -9.14
N ARG A 38 7.24 -10.25 -8.26
CA ARG A 38 7.29 -9.39 -7.08
C ARG A 38 7.87 -8.04 -7.44
N VAL A 39 7.19 -6.98 -7.04
CA VAL A 39 7.57 -5.58 -7.26
C VAL A 39 7.61 -4.84 -5.93
N SER A 40 8.55 -3.90 -5.81
CA SER A 40 8.63 -2.99 -4.68
C SER A 40 7.48 -1.96 -4.74
N ILE A 41 6.80 -1.80 -3.61
CA ILE A 41 5.92 -0.67 -3.31
C ILE A 41 6.45 0.06 -2.09
N LYS A 42 6.16 1.36 -1.99
CA LYS A 42 6.53 2.15 -0.81
C LYS A 42 5.90 1.58 0.46
N SER A 43 6.61 1.70 1.57
CA SER A 43 6.08 1.39 2.89
C SER A 43 4.83 2.23 3.21
N GLY A 44 3.79 1.59 3.76
CA GLY A 44 2.57 2.26 4.22
C GLY A 44 1.31 1.81 3.46
N GLN A 45 0.44 2.76 3.17
CA GLN A 45 -0.83 2.52 2.49
C GLN A 45 -0.61 2.45 0.97
N HIS A 46 -1.05 1.36 0.34
CA HIS A 46 -0.98 1.19 -1.11
C HIS A 46 -2.30 1.62 -1.73
N ILE A 47 -2.24 2.47 -2.75
CA ILE A 47 -3.41 3.10 -3.34
C ILE A 47 -3.63 2.57 -4.75
N LEU A 48 -4.72 1.85 -4.96
CA LEU A 48 -5.18 1.41 -6.27
C LEU A 48 -6.08 2.49 -6.86
N GLN A 49 -5.51 3.25 -7.81
CA GLN A 49 -6.22 4.32 -8.48
C GLN A 49 -7.42 3.78 -9.27
N ASN A 50 -8.54 4.48 -9.16
CA ASN A 50 -9.79 4.19 -9.87
C ASN A 50 -10.29 2.73 -9.73
N TYR A 51 -9.92 2.03 -8.65
CA TYR A 51 -10.41 0.67 -8.40
C TYR A 51 -11.87 0.67 -7.93
N CYS A 52 -12.26 1.70 -7.16
CA CYS A 52 -13.63 1.88 -6.68
C CYS A 52 -14.40 2.87 -7.58
N GLN A 53 -14.32 2.73 -8.92
CA GLN A 53 -14.95 3.66 -9.88
C GLN A 53 -16.43 3.92 -9.60
N ASP A 54 -17.18 2.91 -9.12
CA ASP A 54 -18.59 3.02 -8.75
C ASP A 54 -18.83 3.59 -7.33
N GLY A 55 -17.78 4.10 -6.68
CA GLY A 55 -17.79 4.62 -5.32
C GLY A 55 -17.81 3.54 -4.23
N ARG A 56 -18.45 3.85 -3.09
CA ARG A 56 -18.48 3.01 -1.88
C ARG A 56 -19.08 1.61 -2.10
N ASN A 57 -19.81 1.39 -3.18
CA ASN A 57 -20.41 0.09 -3.50
C ASN A 57 -19.38 -1.02 -3.81
N ASN A 58 -18.11 -0.66 -4.08
CA ASN A 58 -17.04 -1.63 -4.30
C ASN A 58 -16.13 -1.82 -3.06
N GLN A 59 -16.58 -1.41 -1.86
CA GLN A 59 -15.82 -1.55 -0.61
C GLN A 59 -15.38 -3.00 -0.36
N GLU A 60 -16.30 -3.96 -0.46
CA GLU A 60 -16.03 -5.38 -0.21
C GLU A 60 -15.07 -5.98 -1.25
N LYS A 61 -15.20 -5.57 -2.52
CA LYS A 61 -14.27 -5.99 -3.58
C LYS A 61 -12.86 -5.45 -3.37
N CYS A 62 -12.75 -4.20 -2.91
CA CYS A 62 -11.48 -3.59 -2.56
C CYS A 62 -10.82 -4.33 -1.38
N ASP A 63 -11.57 -4.56 -0.31
CA ASP A 63 -11.08 -5.28 0.87
C ASP A 63 -10.62 -6.71 0.52
N MET A 64 -11.45 -7.48 -0.18
CA MET A 64 -11.09 -8.82 -0.64
C MET A 64 -9.86 -8.83 -1.55
N PHE A 65 -9.73 -7.87 -2.46
CA PHE A 65 -8.57 -7.79 -3.35
C PHE A 65 -7.29 -7.49 -2.56
N CYS A 66 -7.33 -6.51 -1.66
CA CYS A 66 -6.20 -6.19 -0.79
C CYS A 66 -5.78 -7.41 0.04
N MET A 67 -6.73 -8.15 0.62
CA MET A 67 -6.40 -9.35 1.41
C MET A 67 -5.86 -10.50 0.56
N LYS A 68 -6.43 -10.75 -0.63
CA LYS A 68 -6.06 -11.91 -1.45
C LYS A 68 -4.79 -11.70 -2.26
N GLU A 69 -4.72 -10.58 -2.98
CA GLU A 69 -3.68 -10.30 -3.98
C GLU A 69 -2.51 -9.53 -3.37
N CYS A 70 -2.80 -8.56 -2.51
CA CYS A 70 -1.79 -7.75 -1.83
C CYS A 70 -1.32 -8.36 -0.51
N LYS A 71 -1.99 -9.42 -0.02
CA LYS A 71 -1.75 -10.00 1.32
C LYS A 71 -1.74 -8.93 2.41
N SER A 72 -2.61 -7.94 2.23
CA SER A 72 -2.87 -6.81 3.11
C SER A 72 -3.70 -7.26 4.30
N ARG A 73 -3.66 -6.53 5.43
CA ARG A 73 -4.55 -6.80 6.57
C ARG A 73 -6.01 -6.47 6.24
N SER A 74 -6.21 -5.36 5.55
CA SER A 74 -7.51 -4.80 5.20
C SER A 74 -7.39 -3.91 3.97
N GLY A 75 -8.54 -3.56 3.38
CA GLY A 75 -8.68 -2.57 2.33
C GLY A 75 -9.99 -1.80 2.45
N GLY A 76 -10.05 -0.63 1.84
CA GLY A 76 -11.31 0.10 1.72
C GLY A 76 -11.28 1.18 0.66
N CYS A 77 -12.45 1.49 0.09
CA CYS A 77 -12.59 2.63 -0.79
C CYS A 77 -12.48 3.93 0.01
N GLY A 78 -12.20 5.04 -0.68
CA GLY A 78 -12.22 6.36 -0.05
C GLY A 78 -13.55 6.70 0.59
N ASN A 79 -13.46 7.32 1.77
CA ASN A 79 -14.62 7.72 2.56
C ASN A 79 -14.69 9.24 2.79
N GLY A 80 -13.72 10.03 2.28
CA GLY A 80 -13.62 11.47 2.49
C GLY A 80 -12.79 11.86 3.73
N GLY A 81 -12.27 10.89 4.47
CA GLY A 81 -11.38 11.12 5.60
C GLY A 81 -9.94 11.40 5.16
N SER A 82 -9.13 11.91 6.08
CA SER A 82 -7.70 12.23 5.83
C SER A 82 -6.88 11.03 5.36
N LEU A 83 -7.22 9.82 5.82
CA LEU A 83 -6.54 8.57 5.44
C LEU A 83 -7.06 7.96 4.14
N ARG A 84 -8.28 8.29 3.71
CA ARG A 84 -8.90 7.74 2.49
C ARG A 84 -9.78 8.81 1.81
N PRO A 85 -9.17 9.84 1.22
CA PRO A 85 -9.90 11.03 0.78
C PRO A 85 -10.78 10.80 -0.46
N ASP A 86 -10.26 10.19 -1.53
CA ASP A 86 -10.99 10.00 -2.80
C ASP A 86 -11.72 8.65 -2.83
N SER A 87 -13.05 8.67 -2.92
CA SER A 87 -13.92 7.48 -2.97
C SER A 87 -13.73 6.57 -4.18
N ARG A 88 -13.07 7.05 -5.23
CA ARG A 88 -12.77 6.26 -6.44
C ARG A 88 -11.55 5.35 -6.26
N HIS A 89 -10.74 5.60 -5.24
CA HIS A 89 -9.52 4.84 -4.99
C HIS A 89 -9.76 3.77 -3.93
N CYS A 90 -9.08 2.63 -4.08
CA CYS A 90 -9.00 1.60 -3.06
C CYS A 90 -7.69 1.74 -2.31
N TYR A 91 -7.75 1.73 -0.99
CA TYR A 91 -6.62 1.92 -0.10
C TYR A 91 -6.38 0.62 0.66
N CYS A 92 -5.30 -0.08 0.37
CA CYS A 92 -4.87 -1.27 1.09
C CYS A 92 -3.99 -0.85 2.29
N GLU A 93 -4.20 -1.47 3.44
CA GLU A 93 -3.48 -1.17 4.68
C GLU A 93 -2.47 -2.27 5.02
N ALA A 94 -1.21 -1.87 5.20
CA ALA A 94 -0.16 -2.75 5.70
C ALA A 94 -0.56 -3.47 7.03
N PRO A 95 0.05 -4.63 7.36
CA PRO A 95 1.17 -5.29 6.68
C PRO A 95 0.80 -5.94 5.34
N TYR A 96 1.76 -5.95 4.41
CA TYR A 96 1.73 -6.79 3.21
C TYR A 96 2.64 -7.99 3.45
N SER A 97 2.07 -9.19 3.45
CA SER A 97 2.83 -10.44 3.63
C SER A 97 2.86 -11.22 2.33
N GLY A 98 3.61 -10.70 1.37
CA GLY A 98 3.93 -11.34 0.08
C GLY A 98 5.28 -12.01 0.12
#